data_AF-A0AAD3W6K0-F1
#
_entry.id   AF-A0AAD3W6K0-F1
#
_cell.length_a   1.000
_cell.length_b   1.000
_cell.length_c   1.000
_cell.angle_alpha   90.00
_cell.angle_beta   90.00
_cell.angle_gamma   90.00
#
_symmetry.space_group_name_H-M   'P 1'
#
loop_
_entity.id
_entity.type
_entity.pdbx_description
1 polymer ?
#
loop_
_entity_poly.entity_id
_entity_poly.type
_entity_poly.pdbx_seq_one_letter_code
_entity_poly.pdbx_strand_id
1 'polypeptide(L)'
;EISRKVLGDAFGADPKVIIGLIRQGLAALKDEREFSLKVPPELVSLVEGQVPTLRREFGARSMDVVGDPEVAGGAIVSTPHGYVDVTIESQIRSIAIALAEARKKVLGVETA
;
A
#
# COMPACT_ATOMS: atom_id res chain seq x y z
N GLU A 1 14.84 0.46 28.15
CA GLU A 1 14.79 1.49 27.09
C GLU A 1 15.73 1.14 25.94
N ILE A 2 15.28 0.35 24.95
CA ILE A 2 15.95 0.22 23.63
C ILE A 2 14.85 -0.05 22.60
N SER A 3 13.99 0.93 22.33
CA SER A 3 12.95 0.84 21.28
C SER A 3 12.46 2.22 20.89
N ARG A 4 13.34 3.04 20.30
CA ARG A 4 12.90 4.25 19.58
C ARG A 4 13.93 4.82 18.60
N LYS A 5 15.19 4.41 18.69
CA LYS A 5 16.28 4.99 17.90
C LYS A 5 16.57 4.34 16.54
N VAL A 6 15.80 3.32 16.14
CA VAL A 6 16.02 2.58 14.88
C VAL A 6 14.90 2.80 13.86
N LEU A 7 13.87 3.58 14.18
CA LEU A 7 12.75 3.82 13.26
C LEU A 7 12.91 5.08 12.40
N GLY A 8 13.81 5.99 12.78
CA GLY A 8 14.05 7.24 12.05
C GLY A 8 15.02 7.14 10.86
N ASP A 9 15.86 6.10 10.82
CA ASP A 9 16.87 5.90 9.75
C ASP A 9 16.40 4.89 8.68
N ALA A 10 15.21 4.29 8.89
CA ALA A 10 14.65 3.21 8.08
C ALA A 10 13.50 3.65 7.15
N PHE A 11 13.37 4.96 6.86
CA PHE A 11 12.56 5.47 5.75
C PHE A 11 13.18 5.15 4.36
N GLY A 12 14.16 4.23 4.31
CA GLY A 12 14.67 3.58 3.11
C GLY A 12 13.80 2.41 2.65
N ALA A 13 12.48 2.60 2.52
CA ALA A 13 11.70 1.67 1.71
C ALA A 13 12.16 1.87 0.27
N ASP A 14 12.84 0.86 -0.30
CA ASP A 14 13.33 0.91 -1.67
C ASP A 14 12.19 1.40 -2.59
N PRO A 15 12.41 2.44 -3.43
CA PRO A 15 11.40 2.99 -4.32
C PRO A 15 10.58 1.94 -5.06
N LYS A 16 11.22 0.81 -5.41
CA LYS A 16 10.57 -0.30 -6.11
C LYS A 16 9.53 -1.00 -5.26
N VAL A 17 9.71 -1.08 -3.94
CA VAL A 17 8.75 -1.68 -3.02
C VAL A 17 7.48 -0.84 -2.95
N ILE A 18 7.62 0.48 -2.79
CA ILE A 18 6.47 1.40 -2.74
C ILE A 18 5.67 1.35 -4.03
N ILE A 19 6.34 1.42 -5.19
CA ILE A 19 5.67 1.31 -6.49
C ILE A 19 5.02 -0.06 -6.68
N GLY A 20 5.64 -1.13 -6.18
CA GLY A 20 5.04 -2.46 -6.16
C GLY A 20 3.73 -2.51 -5.36
N LEU A 21 3.71 -1.90 -4.17
CA LEU A 21 2.51 -1.82 -3.34
C LEU A 21 1.39 -1.03 -4.03
N ILE A 22 1.72 0.12 -4.64
CA ILE A 22 0.76 0.92 -5.39
C ILE A 22 0.17 0.12 -6.56
N ARG A 23 1.01 -0.59 -7.32
CA ARG A 23 0.55 -1.47 -8.42
C ARG A 23 -0.41 -2.55 -7.92
N GLN A 24 -0.15 -3.14 -6.77
CA GLN A 24 -1.06 -4.13 -6.18
C GLN A 24 -2.40 -3.50 -5.79
N GLY A 25 -2.39 -2.30 -5.21
CA GLY A 25 -3.61 -1.57 -4.87
C GLY A 25 -4.44 -1.21 -6.11
N LEU A 26 -3.78 -0.74 -7.18
CA LEU A 26 -4.44 -0.45 -8.46
C LEU A 26 -4.99 -1.73 -9.11
N ALA A 27 -4.26 -2.84 -9.07
CA ALA A 27 -4.69 -4.11 -9.63
C ALA A 27 -5.91 -4.72 -8.91
N ALA A 28 -6.15 -4.34 -7.65
CA ALA A 28 -7.36 -4.74 -6.92
C ALA A 28 -8.61 -3.98 -7.41
N LEU A 29 -8.44 -2.84 -8.08
CA LEU A 29 -9.48 -1.90 -8.49
C LEU A 29 -9.65 -1.92 -10.02
N LYS A 30 -9.84 -3.13 -10.59
CA LYS A 30 -9.73 -3.42 -12.03
C LYS A 30 -10.66 -2.65 -12.97
N ASP A 31 -11.81 -2.18 -12.49
CA ASP A 31 -12.81 -1.46 -13.31
C ASP A 31 -12.72 0.06 -13.18
N GLU A 32 -11.91 0.56 -12.25
CA GLU A 32 -11.81 1.98 -11.98
C GLU A 32 -10.81 2.67 -12.91
N ARG A 33 -11.12 3.91 -13.29
CA ARG A 33 -10.26 4.72 -14.16
C ARG A 33 -9.80 6.02 -13.52
N GLU A 34 -10.27 6.33 -12.33
CA GLU A 34 -9.96 7.54 -11.59
C GLU A 34 -9.41 7.15 -10.23
N PHE A 35 -8.14 7.47 -10.01
CA PHE A 35 -7.41 7.07 -8.81
C PHE A 35 -6.90 8.29 -8.06
N SER A 36 -6.96 8.22 -6.73
CA SER A 36 -6.30 9.17 -5.84
C SER A 36 -5.37 8.39 -4.93
N LEU A 37 -4.10 8.76 -4.94
CA LEU A 37 -3.03 8.12 -4.19
C LEU A 37 -2.65 9.05 -3.04
N LYS A 38 -2.89 8.62 -1.80
CA LYS A 38 -2.32 9.28 -0.63
C LYS A 38 -1.03 8.60 -0.22
N VAL A 39 0.04 9.36 -0.13
CA VAL A 39 1.38 8.86 0.19
C VAL A 39 2.06 9.80 1.18
N PRO A 40 3.09 9.35 1.90
CA PRO A 40 3.91 10.24 2.71
C PRO A 40 4.42 11.43 1.88
N PRO A 41 4.45 12.66 2.42
CA PRO A 41 4.85 13.86 1.67
C PRO A 41 6.25 13.77 1.06
N GLU A 42 7.16 13.03 1.70
CA GLU A 42 8.52 12.77 1.20
C GLU A 42 8.56 11.87 -0.06
N LEU A 43 7.51 11.09 -0.31
CA LEU A 43 7.41 10.15 -1.44
C LEU A 43 6.60 10.69 -2.62
N VAL A 44 5.94 11.84 -2.46
CA VAL A 44 5.06 12.43 -3.48
C VAL A 44 5.78 12.57 -4.81
N SER A 45 6.93 13.26 -4.84
CA SER A 45 7.71 13.50 -6.06
C SER A 45 8.14 12.20 -6.76
N LEU A 46 8.42 11.15 -5.98
CA LEU A 46 8.82 9.85 -6.50
C LEU A 46 7.65 9.14 -7.20
N VAL A 47 6.48 9.16 -6.57
CA VAL A 47 5.27 8.53 -7.09
C VAL A 47 4.74 9.32 -8.29
N GLU A 48 4.75 10.65 -8.24
CA GLU A 48 4.40 11.53 -9.35
C GLU A 48 5.24 11.24 -10.61
N GLY A 49 6.54 10.99 -10.45
CA GLY A 49 7.41 10.58 -11.56
C GLY A 49 7.01 9.25 -12.22
N GLN A 50 6.29 8.39 -11.51
CA GLN A 50 5.81 7.08 -12.00
C GLN A 50 4.35 7.08 -12.45
N VAL A 51 3.55 8.10 -12.08
CA VAL A 51 2.16 8.29 -12.54
C VAL A 51 1.98 8.08 -14.04
N PRO A 52 2.78 8.66 -14.96
CA PRO A 52 2.56 8.47 -16.40
C PRO A 52 2.77 7.01 -16.87
N THR A 53 3.58 6.23 -16.15
CA THR A 53 3.77 4.80 -16.41
C THR A 53 2.58 4.01 -15.87
N LEU A 54 2.18 4.27 -14.62
CA LEU A 54 1.04 3.61 -13.97
C LEU A 54 -0.28 3.88 -14.72
N ARG A 55 -0.51 5.12 -15.15
CA ARG A 55 -1.70 5.48 -15.95
C ARG A 55 -1.78 4.72 -17.26
N ARG A 56 -0.64 4.52 -17.94
CA ARG A 56 -0.59 3.71 -19.17
C ARG A 56 -0.80 2.22 -18.90
N GLU A 57 -0.21 1.69 -17.84
CA GLU A 57 -0.30 0.28 -17.47
C GLU A 57 -1.74 -0.14 -17.09
N PHE A 58 -2.46 0.74 -16.37
CA PHE A 58 -3.82 0.46 -15.89
C PHE A 58 -4.94 1.17 -16.69
N GLY A 59 -4.60 1.92 -17.73
CA GLY A 59 -5.59 2.66 -18.54
C GLY A 59 -6.34 3.76 -17.76
N ALA A 60 -5.70 4.33 -16.73
CA ALA A 60 -6.31 5.31 -15.84
C ALA A 60 -6.50 6.69 -16.53
N ARG A 61 -7.73 7.19 -16.48
CA ARG A 61 -8.13 8.52 -16.94
C ARG A 61 -7.62 9.64 -16.05
N SER A 62 -7.58 9.46 -14.73
CA SER A 62 -6.91 10.38 -13.81
C SER A 62 -6.19 9.61 -12.72
N MET A 63 -5.08 10.18 -12.25
CA MET A 63 -4.33 9.66 -11.12
C MET A 63 -3.70 10.85 -10.41
N ASP A 64 -4.24 11.18 -9.25
CA ASP A 64 -3.82 12.31 -8.44
C ASP A 64 -3.01 11.82 -7.25
N VAL A 65 -1.87 12.43 -6.98
CA VAL A 65 -0.99 12.07 -5.86
C VAL A 65 -1.05 13.18 -4.83
N VAL A 66 -1.38 12.82 -3.59
CA VAL A 66 -1.51 13.76 -2.48
C VAL A 66 -0.57 13.33 -1.36
N GLY A 67 0.25 14.27 -0.90
CA GLY A 67 1.07 14.09 0.30
C GLY A 67 0.20 14.18 1.55
N ASP A 68 0.18 13.12 2.34
CA ASP A 68 -0.57 13.03 3.59
C ASP A 68 0.38 12.59 4.72
N PRO A 69 0.71 13.48 5.68
CA PRO A 69 1.64 13.17 6.77
C PRO A 69 1.07 12.16 7.77
N GLU A 70 -0.22 11.86 7.73
CA GLU A 70 -0.82 10.79 8.55
C GLU A 70 -0.49 9.39 8.00
N VAL A 71 -0.01 9.30 6.75
CA VAL A 71 0.47 8.05 6.16
C VAL A 71 1.92 7.82 6.57
N ALA A 72 2.15 6.90 7.50
CA ALA A 72 3.49 6.61 8.03
C ALA A 72 4.38 5.77 7.09
N GLY A 73 3.80 5.12 6.07
CA GLY A 73 4.54 4.37 5.06
C GLY A 73 3.66 3.53 4.11
N GLY A 74 4.02 3.48 2.82
CA GLY A 74 3.25 2.83 1.76
C GLY A 74 2.35 3.81 1.00
N ALA A 75 1.11 3.41 0.68
CA ALA A 75 0.13 4.26 0.02
C ALA A 75 -1.31 3.86 0.36
N ILE A 76 -2.24 4.80 0.24
CA ILE A 76 -3.68 4.52 0.22
C ILE A 76 -4.16 4.85 -1.19
N VAL A 77 -4.76 3.86 -1.86
CA VAL A 77 -5.30 3.99 -3.20
C VAL A 77 -6.80 4.13 -3.11
N SER A 78 -7.34 5.28 -3.48
CA SER A 78 -8.78 5.56 -3.45
C SER A 78 -9.33 5.76 -4.86
N THR A 79 -10.59 5.41 -5.03
CA THR A 79 -11.39 5.54 -6.25
C THR A 79 -12.79 6.00 -5.85
N PRO A 80 -13.62 6.52 -6.79
CA PRO A 80 -14.99 6.92 -6.48
C PRO A 80 -15.83 5.80 -5.87
N HIS A 81 -15.54 4.54 -6.19
CA HIS A 81 -16.31 3.38 -5.75
C HIS A 81 -15.72 2.64 -4.54
N GLY A 82 -14.52 3.01 -4.08
CA GLY A 82 -13.88 2.37 -2.92
C GLY A 82 -12.42 2.75 -2.72
N TYR A 83 -11.78 2.21 -1.68
CA TYR A 83 -10.36 2.44 -1.41
C TYR A 83 -9.66 1.15 -0.96
N VAL A 84 -8.36 1.10 -1.18
CA VAL A 84 -7.47 0.02 -0.79
C VAL A 84 -6.30 0.62 -0.02
N ASP A 85 -6.14 0.15 1.21
CA ASP A 85 -4.99 0.48 2.03
C ASP A 85 -3.84 -0.49 1.73
N VAL A 86 -2.77 0.02 1.13
CA VAL A 86 -1.52 -0.72 0.87
C VAL A 86 -0.38 -0.19 1.75
N THR A 87 -0.72 0.28 2.96
CA THR A 87 0.30 0.69 3.93
C THR A 87 1.11 -0.51 4.39
N ILE A 88 2.36 -0.27 4.76
CA ILE A 88 3.27 -1.31 5.25
C ILE A 88 2.68 -1.99 6.50
N GLU A 89 2.03 -1.22 7.37
CA GLU A 89 1.35 -1.71 8.56
C GLU A 89 0.20 -2.68 8.21
N SER A 90 -0.62 -2.32 7.22
CA SER A 90 -1.72 -3.17 6.74
C SER A 90 -1.21 -4.47 6.11
N GLN A 91 -0.10 -4.42 5.37
CA GLN A 91 0.54 -5.62 4.81
C GLN A 91 1.10 -6.55 5.90
N ILE A 92 1.79 -6.00 6.91
CA ILE A 92 2.29 -6.79 8.06
C ILE A 92 1.11 -7.42 8.81
N ARG A 93 0.04 -6.67 9.03
CA ARG A 93 -1.18 -7.18 9.67
C ARG A 93 -1.83 -8.30 8.86
N SER A 94 -1.90 -8.14 7.54
CA SER A 94 -2.45 -9.15 6.63
C SER A 94 -1.63 -10.44 6.65
N ILE A 95 -0.30 -10.36 6.68
CA ILE A 95 0.58 -11.52 6.85
C ILE A 95 0.34 -12.18 8.22
N ALA A 96 0.25 -11.40 9.30
CA ALA A 96 0.00 -11.94 10.64
C ALA A 96 -1.34 -12.69 10.73
N ILE A 97 -2.39 -12.16 10.09
CA ILE A 97 -3.71 -12.81 10.01
C ILE A 97 -3.61 -14.10 9.18
N ALA A 98 -3.03 -14.03 7.98
CA ALA A 98 -2.89 -15.20 7.12
C ALA A 98 -2.07 -16.32 7.79
N LEU A 99 -1.03 -15.97 8.55
CA LEU A 99 -0.22 -16.92 9.31
C LEU A 99 -1.01 -17.52 10.48
N ALA A 100 -1.84 -16.73 11.16
CA ALA A 100 -2.72 -17.20 12.22
C ALA A 100 -3.81 -18.15 11.70
N GLU A 101 -4.39 -17.85 10.52
CA GLU A 101 -5.36 -18.72 9.85
C GLU A 101 -4.72 -20.00 9.32
N ALA A 102 -3.53 -19.91 8.72
CA ALA A 102 -2.76 -21.07 8.31
C ALA A 102 -2.41 -21.97 9.51
N ARG A 103 -2.01 -21.36 10.64
CA ARG A 103 -1.77 -22.10 11.90
C ARG A 103 -3.04 -22.79 12.41
N LYS A 104 -4.21 -22.13 12.34
CA LYS A 104 -5.50 -22.76 12.69
C LYS A 104 -5.85 -23.93 11.78
N LYS A 105 -5.59 -23.82 10.47
CA LYS A 105 -5.78 -24.91 9.50
C LYS A 105 -4.84 -26.09 9.74
N VAL A 106 -3.58 -25.82 10.08
CA VAL A 106 -2.59 -26.88 10.40
C VAL A 106 -2.88 -27.56 11.73
N LEU A 107 -3.49 -26.85 12.69
CA LEU A 107 -3.87 -27.39 14.01
C LEU A 107 -5.25 -28.07 14.06
N GLY A 108 -5.95 -28.22 12.93
CA GLY A 108 -7.15 -29.06 12.85
C GLY A 108 -8.26 -28.68 13.82
N VAL A 109 -8.55 -27.38 14.00
CA VAL A 109 -9.81 -26.99 14.67
C VAL A 109 -10.89 -26.90 13.59
N GLU A 110 -11.42 -28.05 13.22
CA GLU A 110 -12.76 -28.16 12.65
C GLU A 110 -13.73 -27.63 13.71
N THR A 111 -14.26 -26.43 13.47
CA THR A 111 -15.42 -25.93 14.23
C THR A 111 -16.57 -26.91 14.05
N ALA A 112 -16.90 -27.65 15.10
CA ALA A 112 -18.21 -28.25 15.31
C ALA A 112 -19.15 -27.20 15.93
#